data_AF-I0YUA2-F1
#
_entry.id   AF-I0YUA2-F1
#
_cell.length_a   1.000
_cell.length_b   1.000
_cell.length_c   1.000
_cell.angle_alpha   90.00
_cell.angle_beta   90.00
_cell.angle_gamma   90.00
#
_symmetry.space_group_name_H-M   'P 1'
#
loop_
_entity.id
_entity.type
_entity.pdbx_description
1 polymer ?
#
loop_
_entity_poly.entity_id
_entity_poly.type
_entity_poly.pdbx_seq_one_letter_code
_entity_poly.pdbx_strand_id
1 'polypeptide(L)'
;MILLFRKAAFSKMDQWDKEDLLDLLYWMRQVIAILAGIAWGLVPLTGLYAFLSFMVVLLGAPLLWYQAQRIDEEEFGGHQSLAGEGTAPSMALFLLVWIVTYTFVHAG
;
A
#
# COMPACT_ATOMS: atom_id res chain seq x y z
N MET A 1 13.25 2.42 2.97
CA MET A 1 12.51 1.58 2.01
C MET A 1 13.22 0.28 1.62
N ILE A 2 14.24 0.26 0.73
CA ILE A 2 14.86 -1.00 0.24
C ILE A 2 15.42 -1.88 1.38
N LEU A 3 15.99 -1.25 2.40
CA LEU A 3 16.50 -1.94 3.59
C LEU A 3 15.39 -2.55 4.44
N LEU A 4 14.20 -1.95 4.48
CA LEU A 4 13.03 -2.49 5.21
C LEU A 4 12.47 -3.72 4.51
N PHE A 5 12.30 -3.67 3.19
CA PHE A 5 11.89 -4.84 2.42
C PHE A 5 12.90 -5.98 2.50
N ARG A 6 14.20 -5.64 2.54
CA ARG A 6 15.25 -6.63 2.78
C ARG A 6 15.16 -7.20 4.20
N LYS A 7 14.99 -6.36 5.22
CA LYS A 7 14.76 -6.82 6.61
C LYS A 7 13.55 -7.77 6.64
N ALA A 8 12.47 -7.41 5.93
CA ALA A 8 11.22 -8.17 5.93
C ALA A 8 11.37 -9.55 5.29
N ALA A 9 12.25 -9.66 4.28
CA ALA A 9 12.53 -10.91 3.60
C ALA A 9 13.52 -11.82 4.34
N PHE A 10 14.40 -11.26 5.20
CA PHE A 10 15.57 -12.00 5.70
C PHE A 10 15.75 -12.01 7.23
N SER A 11 15.00 -11.22 8.00
CA SER A 11 15.10 -11.21 9.46
C SER A 11 13.95 -11.96 10.13
N LYS A 12 14.20 -12.45 11.36
CA LYS A 12 13.12 -12.93 12.23
C LYS A 12 12.24 -11.76 12.66
N MET A 13 10.95 -12.02 12.85
CA MET A 13 10.00 -10.99 13.30
C MET A 13 10.23 -10.53 14.74
N ASP A 14 10.91 -11.31 15.60
CA ASP A 14 11.24 -10.84 16.98
C ASP A 14 12.20 -9.64 17.02
N GLN A 15 12.82 -9.30 15.89
CA GLN A 15 13.77 -8.20 15.74
C GLN A 15 13.11 -6.93 15.15
N TRP A 16 11.78 -6.93 15.04
CA TRP A 16 11.00 -5.83 14.49
C TRP A 16 10.41 -5.00 15.60
N ASP A 17 10.70 -3.70 15.55
CA ASP A 17 9.97 -2.74 16.35
C ASP A 17 8.69 -2.33 15.62
N LYS A 18 7.72 -1.80 16.37
CA LYS A 18 6.46 -1.30 15.81
C LYS A 18 6.66 -0.29 14.70
N GLU A 19 7.62 0.60 14.83
CA GLU A 19 7.90 1.63 13.82
C GLU A 19 8.38 1.00 12.50
N ASP A 20 9.23 -0.03 12.55
CA ASP A 20 9.68 -0.75 11.34
C ASP A 20 8.50 -1.40 10.60
N LEU A 21 7.56 -1.99 11.34
CA LEU A 21 6.37 -2.60 10.76
C LEU A 21 5.44 -1.55 10.14
N LEU A 22 5.20 -0.44 10.84
CA LEU A 22 4.39 0.66 10.33
C LEU A 22 5.01 1.28 9.07
N ASP A 23 6.33 1.50 9.07
CA ASP A 23 7.07 1.99 7.90
C ASP A 23 6.97 1.02 6.72
N LEU A 24 7.11 -0.29 6.97
CA LEU A 24 6.96 -1.29 5.90
C LEU A 24 5.55 -1.26 5.31
N LEU A 25 4.51 -1.27 6.15
CA LEU A 25 3.11 -1.23 5.70
C LEU A 25 2.81 0.07 4.93
N TYR A 26 3.33 1.21 5.40
CA TYR A 26 3.26 2.48 4.68
C TYR A 26 3.85 2.34 3.28
N TRP A 27 5.11 1.88 3.17
CA TRP A 27 5.80 1.78 1.89
C TRP A 27 5.18 0.76 0.94
N MET A 28 4.67 -0.37 1.46
CA MET A 28 3.89 -1.33 0.65
C MET A 28 2.70 -0.65 -0.01
N ARG A 29 1.95 0.14 0.75
CA ARG A 29 0.77 0.86 0.24
C ARG A 29 1.14 1.96 -0.76
N GLN A 30 2.24 2.69 -0.54
CA GLN A 30 2.71 3.69 -1.51
C GLN A 30 3.07 3.05 -2.85
N VAL A 31 3.76 1.91 -2.84
CA VAL A 31 4.11 1.17 -4.07
C VAL A 31 2.83 0.69 -4.78
N ILE A 32 1.87 0.14 -4.05
CA ILE A 32 0.57 -0.28 -4.59
C ILE A 32 -0.15 0.92 -5.24
N ALA A 33 -0.19 2.07 -4.56
CA ALA A 33 -0.86 3.27 -5.07
C ALA A 33 -0.23 3.77 -6.38
N ILE A 34 1.10 3.79 -6.47
CA ILE A 34 1.82 4.19 -7.69
C ILE A 34 1.51 3.20 -8.84
N LEU A 35 1.66 1.90 -8.60
CA LEU A 35 1.44 0.87 -9.62
C LEU A 35 -0.02 0.86 -10.11
N ALA A 36 -0.98 0.94 -9.19
CA ALA A 36 -2.39 1.01 -9.52
C ALA A 36 -2.74 2.31 -10.27
N GLY A 37 -2.18 3.44 -9.85
CA GLY A 37 -2.40 4.73 -10.52
C GLY A 37 -1.89 4.72 -11.96
N ILE A 38 -0.71 4.16 -12.20
CA ILE A 38 -0.18 3.99 -13.56
C ILE A 38 -1.10 3.05 -14.35
N ALA A 39 -1.40 1.85 -13.82
CA ALA A 39 -2.21 0.86 -14.53
C ALA A 39 -3.58 1.41 -14.94
N TRP A 40 -4.29 2.07 -14.01
CA TRP A 40 -5.60 2.67 -14.29
C TRP A 40 -5.53 3.97 -15.08
N GLY A 41 -4.37 4.65 -15.12
CA GLY A 41 -4.17 5.81 -16.00
C GLY A 41 -3.88 5.43 -17.44
N LEU A 42 -3.29 4.25 -17.68
CA LEU A 42 -3.07 3.71 -19.03
C LEU A 42 -4.36 3.21 -19.68
N VAL A 43 -5.28 2.65 -18.88
CA VAL A 43 -6.58 2.20 -19.38
C VAL A 43 -7.59 3.35 -19.26
N PRO A 44 -8.43 3.65 -20.26
CA PRO A 44 -9.45 4.68 -20.17
C PRO A 44 -10.64 4.27 -19.27
N LEU A 45 -10.37 3.54 -18.19
CA LEU A 45 -11.36 3.06 -17.25
C LEU A 45 -11.63 4.16 -16.23
N THR A 46 -12.67 4.95 -16.46
CA THR A 46 -13.03 6.08 -15.61
C THR A 46 -14.04 5.66 -14.54
N GLY A 47 -14.04 6.39 -13.41
CA GLY A 47 -15.07 6.28 -12.39
C GLY A 47 -14.80 5.27 -11.26
N LEU A 48 -15.87 4.81 -10.63
CA LEU A 48 -15.85 4.15 -9.32
C LEU A 48 -15.12 2.80 -9.31
N TYR A 49 -15.09 2.07 -10.43
CA TYR A 49 -14.52 0.72 -10.50
C TYR A 49 -13.02 0.69 -10.22
N ALA A 50 -12.24 1.59 -10.84
CA ALA A 50 -10.81 1.70 -10.59
C ALA A 50 -10.53 2.04 -9.12
N PHE A 51 -11.30 2.96 -8.56
CA PHE A 51 -11.20 3.34 -7.15
C PHE A 51 -11.51 2.17 -6.19
N LEU A 52 -12.59 1.42 -6.44
CA LEU A 52 -12.96 0.25 -5.62
C LEU A 52 -11.91 -0.86 -5.73
N SER A 53 -11.39 -1.12 -6.92
CA SER A 53 -10.33 -2.12 -7.11
C SER A 53 -9.06 -1.74 -6.33
N PHE A 54 -8.69 -0.45 -6.34
CA PHE A 54 -7.57 0.05 -5.56
C PHE A 54 -7.82 -0.12 -4.05
N MET A 55 -9.02 0.18 -3.55
CA MET A 55 -9.38 -0.01 -2.14
C MET A 55 -9.23 -1.46 -1.68
N VAL A 56 -9.67 -2.42 -2.50
CA VAL A 56 -9.53 -3.85 -2.20
C VAL A 56 -8.04 -4.23 -2.09
N VAL A 57 -7.20 -3.78 -3.02
CA VAL A 57 -5.77 -4.12 -3.00
C VAL A 57 -5.02 -3.36 -1.88
N LEU A 58 -5.36 -2.09 -1.65
CA LEU A 58 -4.75 -1.24 -0.62
C LEU A 58 -4.92 -1.82 0.78
N LEU A 59 -6.10 -2.36 1.09
CA LEU A 59 -6.38 -2.97 2.39
C LEU A 59 -5.99 -4.44 2.42
N GLY A 60 -6.26 -5.19 1.35
CA GLY A 60 -6.07 -6.63 1.30
C GLY A 60 -4.61 -7.05 1.28
N ALA A 61 -3.76 -6.41 0.46
CA ALA A 61 -2.37 -6.86 0.31
C ALA A 61 -1.53 -6.73 1.59
N PRO A 62 -1.56 -5.59 2.33
CA PRO A 62 -0.85 -5.49 3.60
C PRO A 62 -1.42 -6.45 4.66
N LEU A 63 -2.75 -6.62 4.70
CA LEU A 63 -3.44 -7.51 5.63
C LEU A 63 -3.03 -8.98 5.45
N LEU A 64 -3.09 -9.47 4.22
CA LEU A 64 -2.68 -10.82 3.88
C LEU A 64 -1.19 -11.06 4.17
N TRP A 65 -0.35 -10.04 3.97
CA TRP A 65 1.09 -10.14 4.20
C TRP A 65 1.43 -10.38 5.67
N TYR A 66 0.95 -9.53 6.59
CA TYR A 66 1.31 -9.71 8.01
C TYR A 66 0.59 -10.92 8.64
N GLN A 67 -0.61 -11.28 8.18
CA GLN A 67 -1.27 -12.52 8.60
C GLN A 67 -0.45 -13.75 8.19
N ALA A 68 0.12 -13.76 6.98
CA ALA A 68 1.01 -14.82 6.53
C ALA A 68 2.31 -14.91 7.38
N GLN A 69 2.76 -13.78 7.92
CA GLN A 69 3.91 -13.70 8.84
C GLN A 69 3.57 -14.10 10.29
N ARG A 70 2.29 -14.41 10.60
CA ARG A 70 1.80 -14.75 11.95
C ARG A 70 2.18 -13.70 13.01
N ILE A 71 2.16 -12.44 12.62
CA ILE A 71 2.44 -11.32 13.52
C ILE A 71 1.27 -11.18 14.51
N ASP A 72 1.57 -11.13 15.81
CA ASP A 72 0.57 -10.83 16.84
C ASP A 72 0.29 -9.33 16.83
N GLU A 73 -0.89 -8.96 16.36
CA GLU A 73 -1.28 -7.58 16.13
C GLU A 73 -1.33 -6.76 17.44
N GLU A 74 -1.61 -7.42 18.57
CA GLU A 74 -1.70 -6.77 19.87
C GLU A 74 -0.33 -6.23 20.33
N GLU A 75 0.76 -6.91 19.96
CA GLU A 75 2.13 -6.50 20.26
C GLU A 75 2.53 -5.21 19.52
N PHE A 76 1.88 -4.95 18.37
CA PHE A 76 2.19 -3.82 17.49
C PHE A 76 1.15 -2.69 17.52
N GLY A 77 0.31 -2.64 18.57
CA GLY A 77 -0.66 -1.57 18.78
C GLY A 77 -2.03 -1.79 18.13
N GLY A 78 -2.33 -3.03 17.76
CA GLY A 78 -3.64 -3.49 17.33
C GLY A 78 -3.95 -3.28 15.85
N HIS A 79 -4.97 -4.00 15.39
CA HIS A 79 -5.40 -4.04 14.00
C HIS A 79 -5.64 -2.64 13.39
N GLN A 80 -6.25 -1.74 14.15
CA GLN A 80 -6.60 -0.40 13.66
C GLN A 80 -5.36 0.47 13.40
N SER A 81 -4.32 0.35 14.23
CA SER A 81 -3.06 1.08 14.02
C SER A 81 -2.38 0.62 12.72
N LEU A 82 -2.31 -0.69 12.50
CA LEU A 82 -1.67 -1.30 11.33
C LEU A 82 -2.50 -1.08 10.04
N ALA A 83 -3.83 -1.16 10.16
CA ALA A 83 -4.74 -0.93 9.06
C ALA A 83 -4.85 0.55 8.66
N GLY A 84 -4.70 1.47 9.62
CA GLY A 84 -4.75 2.91 9.38
C GLY A 84 -3.50 3.44 8.67
N GLU A 85 -2.33 2.89 9.02
CA GLU A 85 -1.04 3.42 8.57
C GLU A 85 -0.92 3.50 7.05
N GLY A 86 -0.47 4.66 6.56
CA GLY A 86 -0.32 4.92 5.13
C GLY A 86 -1.61 4.94 4.29
N THR A 87 -2.81 4.70 4.84
CA THR A 87 -4.05 4.60 4.03
C THR A 87 -4.40 5.92 3.35
N ALA A 88 -4.55 7.00 4.12
CA ALA A 88 -4.89 8.32 3.60
C ALA A 88 -3.86 8.86 2.58
N PRO A 89 -2.54 8.86 2.86
CA PRO A 89 -1.56 9.34 1.88
C PRO A 89 -1.53 8.46 0.62
N SER A 90 -1.75 7.14 0.73
CA SER A 90 -1.81 6.26 -0.45
C SER A 90 -3.02 6.56 -1.35
N MET A 91 -4.16 6.96 -0.79
CA MET A 91 -5.31 7.39 -1.58
C MET A 91 -5.00 8.66 -2.38
N ALA A 92 -4.41 9.65 -1.73
CA ALA A 92 -4.00 10.89 -2.40
C ALA A 92 -2.97 10.60 -3.51
N LEU A 93 -1.98 9.76 -3.23
CA LEU A 93 -0.95 9.38 -4.20
C LEU A 93 -1.54 8.61 -5.39
N PHE A 94 -2.43 7.66 -5.15
CA PHE A 94 -3.13 6.92 -6.20
C PHE A 94 -3.86 7.86 -7.16
N LEU A 95 -4.68 8.78 -6.62
CA LEU A 95 -5.44 9.73 -7.43
C LEU A 95 -4.50 10.65 -8.22
N LEU A 96 -3.44 11.15 -7.59
CA LEU A 96 -2.44 12.00 -8.25
C LEU A 96 -1.80 11.28 -9.43
N VAL A 97 -1.26 10.08 -9.22
CA VAL A 97 -0.58 9.30 -10.27
C VAL A 97 -1.57 8.91 -11.37
N TRP A 98 -2.80 8.54 -11.00
CA TRP A 98 -3.84 8.18 -11.96
C TRP A 98 -4.20 9.36 -12.88
N ILE A 99 -4.53 10.52 -12.30
CA ILE A 99 -4.91 11.72 -13.06
C ILE A 99 -3.78 12.18 -13.97
N VAL A 100 -2.54 12.21 -13.46
CA VAL A 100 -1.37 12.63 -14.23
C VAL A 100 -1.13 11.67 -15.40
N THR A 101 -1.15 10.36 -15.14
CA THR A 101 -0.93 9.35 -16.18
C THR A 101 -2.03 9.39 -17.24
N TYR A 102 -3.30 9.46 -16.83
CA TYR A 102 -4.43 9.56 -17.75
C TYR A 102 -4.34 10.80 -18.65
N THR A 103 -4.03 11.96 -18.04
CA THR A 103 -3.88 13.23 -18.77
C THR A 103 -2.77 13.13 -19.82
N PHE A 104 -1.61 12.57 -19.46
CA PHE A 104 -0.50 12.43 -20.38
C PHE A 104 -0.79 11.49 -21.56
N VAL A 105 -1.54 10.41 -21.32
CA VAL A 105 -1.80 9.37 -22.33
C VAL A 105 -2.98 9.70 -23.24
N HIS A 106 -4.02 10.35 -22.71
CA HIS A 106 -5.30 10.50 -23.42
C HIS A 106 -5.64 11.96 -23.77
N ALA A 107 -4.99 12.95 -23.13
CA ALA A 107 -5.23 14.37 -23.36
C ALA A 107 -4.02 15.11 -23.95
N GLY A 108 -2.95 14.37 -24.27
CA GLY A 108 -1.74 14.86 -24.96
C GLY A 108 -1.84 14.76 -26.48
#